data_AF-A0A1F3N3T1-F1
#
_entry.id   AF-A0A1F3N3T1-F1
#
_cell.length_a   1.000
_cell.length_b   1.000
_cell.length_c   1.000
_cell.angle_alpha   90.00
_cell.angle_beta   90.00
_cell.angle_gamma   90.00
#
_symmetry.space_group_name_H-M   'P 1'
#
loop_
_entity.id
_entity.type
_entity.pdbx_description
1 polymer ?
#
loop_
_entity_poly.entity_id
_entity_poly.type
_entity_poly.pdbx_seq_one_letter_code
_entity_poly.pdbx_strand_id
1 'polypeptide(L)' 'MGSVNDAARGDLVFFTGNEGRVVHVGLAIPPAQIIHCSGMVRIDALDEKGIFNVQINQYTHRLHSIKRVV' A
#
# COMPACT_ATOMS: atom_id res chain seq x y z
N MET A 1 10.89 -10.71 -1.84
CA MET A 1 9.94 -9.59 -1.66
C MET A 1 8.65 -10.01 -2.33
N GLY A 2 7.49 -9.89 -1.67
CA GLY A 2 6.21 -10.24 -2.31
C GLY A 2 5.82 -9.18 -3.34
N SER A 3 5.19 -9.59 -4.44
CA SER A 3 4.60 -8.69 -5.43
C SER A 3 3.19 -8.27 -5.01
N VAL A 4 2.66 -7.19 -5.59
CA VAL A 4 1.26 -6.79 -5.36
C VAL A 4 0.30 -7.87 -5.84
N ASN A 5 0.63 -8.55 -6.94
CA ASN A 5 -0.20 -9.64 -7.49
C ASN A 5 -0.27 -10.88 -6.59
N ASP A 6 0.78 -11.15 -5.80
CA ASP A 6 0.84 -12.31 -4.89
C ASP A 6 0.28 -11.99 -3.48
N ALA A 7 -0.12 -10.74 -3.24
CA ALA A 7 -0.65 -10.33 -1.96
C ALA A 7 -2.00 -11.03 -1.68
N ALA A 8 -2.13 -11.57 -0.48
CA ALA A 8 -3.41 -12.09 0.01
C ALA A 8 -4.15 -11.01 0.81
N ARG A 9 -5.46 -11.21 0.95
CA ARG A 9 -6.31 -10.35 1.78
C ARG A 9 -5.74 -10.32 3.21
N GLY A 10 -5.52 -9.11 3.72
CA GLY A 10 -5.01 -8.90 5.07
C GLY A 10 -3.49 -8.92 5.20
N ASP A 11 -2.74 -9.15 4.13
CA ASP A 11 -1.29 -8.91 4.16
C ASP A 11 -1.00 -7.43 4.44
N LEU A 12 0.02 -7.15 5.26
CA LEU A 12 0.47 -5.80 5.56
C LEU A 12 1.31 -5.27 4.40
N VAL A 13 0.95 -4.10 3.89
CA VAL A 13 1.67 -3.39 2.85
C VAL A 13 2.31 -2.15 3.46
N PHE A 14 3.64 -2.09 3.42
CA PHE A 14 4.43 -1.00 4.00
C PHE A 14 4.89 -0.03 2.93
N PHE A 15 4.99 1.24 3.29
CA PHE A 15 5.37 2.32 2.38
C PHE A 15 6.45 3.21 2.98
N THR A 16 7.34 3.71 2.13
CA THR A 16 8.43 4.60 2.54
C THR A 16 8.11 6.08 2.38
N GLY A 17 8.65 6.90 3.27
CA GLY A 17 8.80 8.34 3.07
C GLY A 17 10.12 8.68 2.40
N ASN A 18 10.64 9.87 2.70
CA ASN A 18 11.99 10.26 2.31
C ASN A 18 13.03 9.39 3.03
N GLU A 19 14.20 9.18 2.42
CA GLU A 19 15.32 8.42 3.00
C GLU A 19 15.04 6.91 3.23
N GLY A 20 13.98 6.35 2.64
CA GLY A 20 13.73 4.91 2.62
C GLY A 20 13.20 4.32 3.94
N ARG A 21 12.91 5.14 4.95
CA ARG A 21 12.25 4.68 6.18
C ARG A 21 10.78 4.38 5.92
N VAL A 22 10.27 3.30 6.52
CA VAL A 22 8.83 2.98 6.53
C VAL A 22 8.10 4.00 7.39
N VAL A 23 7.08 4.66 6.82
CA VAL A 23 6.30 5.72 7.50
C VAL A 23 4.78 5.49 7.43
N HIS A 24 4.34 4.52 6.64
CA HIS A 24 2.92 4.24 6.45
C HIS A 24 2.67 2.74 6.23
N VAL A 25 1.49 2.27 6.58
CA VAL A 25 1.04 0.88 6.44
C VAL A 25 -0.44 0.80 6.08
N GLY A 26 -0.83 -0.23 5.35
CA GLY A 26 -2.23 -0.62 5.14
C GLY A 26 -2.38 -2.11 4.93
N LEU A 27 -3.62 -2.56 4.70
CA LEU A 27 -3.95 -3.97 4.47
C LEU A 27 -4.32 -4.21 3.01
N ALA A 28 -3.68 -5.20 2.41
CA ALA A 28 -3.95 -5.60 1.03
C ALA A 28 -5.40 -6.09 0.87
N ILE A 29 -6.04 -5.59 -0.19
CA ILE A 29 -7.31 -6.06 -0.72
C ILE A 29 -7.06 -6.51 -2.17
N PRO A 30 -6.87 -7.80 -2.43
CA PRO A 30 -6.54 -8.29 -3.76
C PRO A 30 -7.68 -8.02 -4.77
N PRO A 31 -7.35 -7.86 -6.07
CA PRO A 31 -6.01 -8.05 -6.66
C PRO A 31 -5.09 -6.82 -6.60
N ALA A 32 -5.61 -5.60 -6.47
CA ALA A 32 -4.83 -4.37 -6.66
C ALA A 32 -5.39 -3.18 -5.85
N GLN A 33 -5.87 -3.44 -4.64
CA GLN A 33 -6.43 -2.43 -3.76
C GLN A 33 -5.83 -2.53 -2.35
N ILE A 34 -6.01 -1.46 -1.59
CA ILE A 34 -5.54 -1.38 -0.21
C ILE A 34 -6.55 -0.60 0.62
N ILE A 35 -6.85 -1.09 1.82
CA ILE A 35 -7.49 -0.25 2.85
C ILE A 35 -6.41 0.33 3.75
N HIS A 36 -6.44 1.64 3.93
CA HIS A 36 -5.46 2.36 4.74
C HIS A 36 -6.06 3.67 5.29
N CYS A 37 -5.33 4.31 6.22
CA CYS A 37 -5.74 5.59 6.80
C CYS A 37 -4.68 6.67 6.53
N SER A 38 -5.05 7.70 5.76
CA SER A 38 -4.23 8.89 5.52
C SER A 38 -5.11 10.12 5.59
N GLY A 39 -5.30 10.65 6.79
CA GLY A 39 -6.30 11.68 7.13
C GLY A 39 -7.73 11.13 7.28
N MET A 40 -8.09 10.11 6.51
CA MET A 40 -9.32 9.32 6.63
C MET A 40 -9.09 7.88 6.20
N VAL A 41 -9.98 6.96 6.61
CA VAL A 41 -9.99 5.58 6.14
C VAL A 41 -10.58 5.52 4.73
N ARG A 42 -9.87 4.92 3.79
CA ARG A 42 -10.37 4.71 2.41
C ARG A 42 -9.73 3.50 1.75
N ILE A 43 -10.31 3.12 0.61
CA ILE A 43 -9.77 2.10 -0.29
C ILE A 43 -9.23 2.81 -1.53
N ASP A 44 -7.93 2.66 -1.76
CA ASP A 44 -7.23 3.23 -2.92
C ASP A 44 -6.65 2.11 -3.80
N ALA A 45 -6.29 2.46 -5.04
CA ALA A 45 -5.61 1.54 -5.95
C ALA A 45 -4.15 1.34 -5.50
N LEU A 46 -3.67 0.10 -5.62
CA LEU A 46 -2.31 -0.30 -5.25
C LEU A 46 -1.62 -0.98 -6.45
N ASP A 47 -0.40 -0.55 -6.75
CA ASP A 47 0.49 -1.19 -7.71
C ASP A 47 1.95 -1.23 -7.20
N GLU A 48 2.87 -1.69 -8.06
CA GLU A 48 4.30 -1.82 -7.73
C GLU A 48 5.00 -0.48 -7.42
N LYS A 49 4.41 0.67 -7.79
CA LYS A 49 4.89 2.00 -7.36
C LYS A 49 4.34 2.35 -5.99
N GLY A 50 3.09 1.98 -5.70
CA GLY A 50 2.44 2.11 -4.40
C GLY A 50 1.00 2.58 -4.50
N ILE A 51 0.56 3.47 -3.61
CA ILE A 51 -0.84 3.91 -3.54
C ILE A 51 -1.09 5.05 -4.51
N PHE A 52 -1.98 4.84 -5.47
CA PHE A 52 -2.47 5.87 -6.37
C PHE A 52 -3.75 6.51 -5.83
N ASN A 53 -3.68 7.80 -5.50
CA ASN A 53 -4.85 8.55 -5.05
C ASN A 53 -5.56 9.18 -6.24
N VAL A 54 -6.75 8.67 -6.56
CA VAL A 54 -7.57 9.11 -7.71
C VAL A 54 -8.06 10.54 -7.56
N GLN A 55 -8.31 11.02 -6.34
CA GLN A 55 -8.86 12.38 -6.11
C GLN A 55 -7.89 13.48 -6.54
N ILE A 56 -6.59 13.23 -6.37
CA ILE A 56 -5.51 14.17 -6.71
C ILE A 56 -4.65 13.66 -7.88
N ASN A 57 -5.03 12.54 -8.48
CA ASN A 57 -4.40 11.94 -9.66
C ASN A 57 -2.87 11.74 -9.53
N GLN A 58 -2.41 11.29 -8.36
CA GLN A 58 -0.98 11.11 -8.07
C GLN A 58 -0.71 9.95 -7.12
N TYR A 59 0.51 9.40 -7.21
CA TYR A 59 1.04 8.47 -6.22
C TYR A 59 1.40 9.22 -4.94
N THR A 60 0.93 8.71 -3.80
CA THR A 60 1.12 9.36 -2.49
C THR A 60 2.03 8.58 -1.55
N HIS A 61 2.03 7.26 -1.66
CA HIS A 61 2.80 6.38 -0.80
C HIS A 61 3.59 5.42 -1.69
N ARG A 62 4.91 5.42 -1.55
CA ARG A 62 5.79 4.56 -2.35
C ARG A 62 5.92 3.18 -1.71
N LEU A 63 5.67 2.12 -2.47
CA LEU A 63 5.73 0.74 -1.97
C LEU A 63 7.12 0.42 -1.42
N HIS A 64 7.17 -0.18 -0.23
CA HIS A 64 8.40 -0.69 0.39
C HIS A 64 8.44 -2.22 0.39
N SER A 65 7.43 -2.86 0.99
CA SER A 65 7.40 -4.31 1.17
C SER A 65 6.01 -4.80 1.55
N ILE A 66 5.69 -6.04 1.18
CA ILE A 66 4.48 -6.76 1.60
C ILE A 66 4.87 -7.87 2.58
N LYS A 67 4.11 -8.05 3.66
CA LYS A 67 4.36 -9.06 4.69
C LYS A 67 3.06 -9.74 5.13
N ARG A 68 3.10 -11.07 5.23
CA ARG A 68 2.06 -11.87 5.88
C ARG A 68 2.38 -12.05 7.36
N VAL A 69 1.40 -11.81 8.21
CA VAL A 69 1.49 -12.14 9.65
C VAL A 69 1.13 -13.61 9.81
N VAL A 70 1.95 -14.37 10.55
CA VAL A 70 1.79 -15.80 10.82
C VAL A 70 1.70 -16.05 12.32
#